data_AF-A0A061FCI6-F1
#
_entry.id   AF-A0A061FCI6-F1
#
_cell.length_a   1.000
_cell.length_b   1.000
_cell.length_c   1.000
_cell.angle_alpha   90.00
_cell.angle_beta   90.00
_cell.angle_gamma   90.00
#
_symmetry.space_group_name_H-M   'P 1'
#
loop_
_entity.id
_entity.type
_entity.pdbx_description
1 polymer ?
#
loop_
_entity_poly.entity_id
_entity_poly.type
_entity_poly.pdbx_seq_one_letter_code
_entity_poly.pdbx_strand_id
1 'polypeptide(L)'
;MKELGSIQWPGGVQTVPKGWTSGDEEKPLKIGVPARGAFKQFVKVSYDQGKNGWYVTGFSIDVFKAVVKHLRYQLPYELVPFIGTYDEMVEEVYRKVRFLLPPVANSNI
;
A
#
# COMPACT_ATOMS: atom_id res chain seq x y z
N MET A 1 39.19 30.51 -1.69
CA MET A 1 38.03 29.65 -1.36
C MET A 1 38.15 28.38 -2.21
N LYS A 2 38.04 27.19 -1.60
CA LYS A 2 38.00 25.93 -2.35
C LYS A 2 36.58 25.78 -2.92
N GLU A 3 36.44 25.92 -4.22
CA GLU A 3 35.19 25.58 -4.90
C GLU A 3 35.07 24.05 -4.96
N LEU A 4 33.97 23.53 -4.43
CA LEU A 4 33.64 22.12 -4.58
C LEU A 4 33.15 21.94 -6.02
N GLY A 5 33.83 21.09 -6.79
CA GLY A 5 33.45 20.80 -8.18
C GLY A 5 32.01 20.27 -8.30
N SER A 6 31.46 20.32 -9.52
CA SER A 6 30.08 19.92 -9.80
C SER A 6 29.79 18.48 -9.33
N ILE A 7 28.87 18.34 -8.37
CA ILE A 7 28.46 17.06 -7.77
C ILE A 7 27.80 16.19 -8.86
N GLN A 8 28.42 15.05 -9.18
CA GLN A 8 27.86 14.05 -10.08
C GLN A 8 27.16 12.96 -9.26
N TRP A 9 25.85 12.82 -9.43
CA TRP A 9 25.12 11.70 -8.85
C TRP A 9 25.32 10.43 -9.68
N PRO A 10 25.20 9.22 -9.07
CA PRO A 10 25.18 7.97 -9.82
C PRO A 10 24.13 8.04 -10.94
N GLY A 11 24.56 7.77 -12.18
CA GLY A 11 23.74 8.00 -13.39
C GLY A 11 24.10 9.26 -14.20
N GLY A 12 25.14 10.01 -13.80
CA GLY A 12 25.68 11.12 -14.59
C GLY A 12 24.82 12.40 -14.55
N VAL A 13 23.91 12.47 -13.59
CA VAL A 13 22.98 13.59 -13.45
C VAL A 13 23.57 14.60 -12.47
N GLN A 14 23.62 15.88 -12.87
CA GLN A 14 24.06 16.99 -11.99
C GLN A 14 22.94 17.50 -11.08
N THR A 15 21.69 17.18 -11.40
CA THR A 15 20.55 17.50 -10.53
C THR A 15 20.44 16.45 -9.43
N VAL A 16 20.07 16.89 -8.23
CA VAL A 16 19.80 15.98 -7.11
C VAL A 16 18.70 15.02 -7.52
N PRO A 17 18.96 13.69 -7.55
CA PRO A 17 17.96 12.72 -7.94
C PRO A 17 16.80 12.82 -6.94
N LYS A 18 15.58 12.91 -7.47
CA LYS A 18 14.37 12.80 -6.67
C LYS A 18 14.30 11.36 -6.15
N GLY A 19 14.82 11.12 -4.95
CA GLY A 19 15.04 9.78 -4.39
C GLY A 19 13.83 8.85 -4.48
N TRP A 20 12.95 8.86 -3.48
CA TRP A 20 11.68 8.14 -3.56
C TRP A 20 10.80 8.86 -4.60
N THR A 21 10.59 8.25 -5.76
CA THR A 21 9.70 8.79 -6.78
C THR A 21 8.28 8.81 -6.23
N SER A 22 7.63 9.97 -6.27
CA SER A 22 6.20 10.11 -6.01
C SER A 22 5.46 9.06 -6.84
N GLY A 23 4.63 8.26 -6.19
CA GLY A 23 4.11 7.01 -6.74
C GLY A 23 3.63 7.17 -8.17
N ASP A 24 4.22 6.40 -9.09
CA ASP A 24 3.64 6.21 -10.40
C ASP A 24 2.25 5.60 -10.22
N GLU A 25 1.25 6.08 -10.96
CA GLU A 25 -0.06 5.44 -11.01
C GLU A 25 0.06 3.96 -11.44
N GLU A 26 1.13 3.61 -12.15
CA GLU A 26 1.47 2.24 -12.55
C GLU A 26 1.83 1.32 -11.37
N LYS A 27 2.24 1.87 -10.22
CA LYS A 27 2.67 1.11 -9.02
C LYS A 27 2.17 1.77 -7.73
N PRO A 28 0.87 1.67 -7.43
CA PRO A 28 0.31 2.19 -6.18
C PRO A 28 0.86 1.44 -4.95
N LEU A 29 0.90 2.13 -3.81
CA LEU A 29 1.21 1.53 -2.53
C LEU A 29 0.13 0.53 -2.13
N LYS A 30 0.48 -0.76 -2.06
CA LYS A 30 -0.44 -1.80 -1.59
C LYS A 30 -0.33 -1.96 -0.09
N ILE A 31 -1.46 -1.89 0.59
CA ILE A 31 -1.56 -2.00 2.06
C ILE A 31 -2.38 -3.24 2.39
N GLY A 32 -1.74 -4.23 3.01
CA GLY A 32 -2.42 -5.44 3.51
C GLY A 32 -3.28 -5.12 4.73
N VAL A 33 -4.53 -5.57 4.71
CA VAL A 33 -5.52 -5.29 5.75
C VAL A 33 -6.06 -6.61 6.32
N PRO A 34 -5.83 -6.93 7.61
CA PRO A 34 -6.29 -8.19 8.17
C PRO A 34 -7.82 -8.24 8.21
N ALA A 35 -8.42 -9.16 7.44
CA ALA A 35 -9.87 -9.32 7.37
C ALA A 35 -10.47 -9.86 8.67
N ARG A 36 -9.67 -10.61 9.44
CA ARG A 36 -10.02 -11.20 10.75
C ARG A 36 -9.36 -10.48 11.92
N GLY A 37 -9.14 -9.18 11.81
CA GLY A 37 -8.55 -8.38 12.89
C GLY A 37 -9.36 -8.47 14.19
N ALA A 38 -8.65 -8.52 15.32
CA ALA A 38 -9.26 -8.57 16.66
C ALA A 38 -10.04 -7.29 17.00
N PHE A 39 -9.63 -6.13 16.45
CA PHE A 39 -10.18 -4.83 16.80
C PHE A 39 -10.81 -4.11 15.60
N LYS A 40 -12.10 -4.37 15.39
CA LYS A 40 -12.89 -3.80 14.27
C LYS A 40 -13.07 -2.28 14.34
N GLN A 41 -12.79 -1.64 15.48
CA GLN A 41 -12.84 -0.18 15.64
C GLN A 41 -11.71 0.54 14.88
N PHE A 42 -10.54 -0.09 14.79
CA PHE A 42 -9.38 0.49 14.11
C PHE A 42 -9.37 0.14 12.63
N VAL A 43 -9.68 -1.12 12.32
CA VAL A 43 -9.70 -1.64 10.96
C VAL A 43 -10.79 -2.71 10.85
N LYS A 44 -11.70 -2.53 9.91
CA LYS A 44 -12.80 -3.44 9.58
C LYS A 44 -12.87 -3.64 8.08
N VAL A 45 -12.72 -4.89 7.66
CA VAL A 45 -13.03 -5.34 6.30
C VAL A 45 -14.49 -5.77 6.26
N SER A 46 -15.22 -5.36 5.23
CA SER A 46 -16.61 -5.76 5.01
C SER A 46 -16.86 -5.93 3.52
N TYR A 47 -17.81 -6.80 3.17
CA TYR A 47 -18.21 -7.03 1.79
C TYR A 47 -19.55 -6.33 1.55
N ASP A 48 -19.60 -5.47 0.53
CA ASP A 48 -20.83 -4.82 0.11
C ASP A 48 -21.40 -5.56 -1.11
N GLN A 49 -22.54 -6.22 -0.92
CA GLN A 49 -23.24 -6.92 -2.00
C GLN A 49 -23.71 -5.96 -3.09
N GLY A 50 -24.04 -4.70 -2.76
CA GLY A 50 -24.49 -3.71 -3.73
C GLY A 50 -23.36 -3.17 -4.63
N LYS A 51 -22.12 -3.21 -4.15
CA LYS A 51 -20.92 -2.79 -4.90
C LYS A 51 -20.07 -3.95 -5.41
N ASN A 52 -20.52 -5.18 -5.15
CA ASN A 52 -19.82 -6.42 -5.48
C ASN A 52 -18.32 -6.37 -5.10
N GLY A 53 -18.02 -5.87 -3.90
CA GLY A 53 -16.64 -5.51 -3.55
C GLY A 53 -16.37 -5.47 -2.05
N TRP A 54 -15.10 -5.70 -1.72
CA TRP A 54 -14.59 -5.50 -0.37
C TRP A 54 -14.35 -4.02 -0.11
N TYR A 55 -14.74 -3.55 1.06
CA TYR A 55 -14.43 -2.21 1.53
C TYR A 55 -13.83 -2.26 2.93
N VAL A 56 -12.92 -1.31 3.18
CA VAL A 56 -12.17 -1.21 4.43
C VAL A 56 -12.52 0.11 5.12
N THR A 57 -12.86 0.01 6.40
CA THR A 57 -13.26 1.12 7.28
C THR A 57 -12.54 1.04 8.62
N GLY A 58 -12.61 2.10 9.42
CA GLY A 58 -12.07 2.12 10.78
C GLY A 58 -11.15 3.32 11.02
N PHE A 59 -10.90 3.60 12.29
CA PHE A 59 -10.16 4.81 12.71
C PHE A 59 -8.80 4.96 12.01
N SER A 60 -8.00 3.88 11.93
CA SER A 60 -6.68 3.94 11.31
C SER A 60 -6.74 4.27 9.82
N ILE A 61 -7.81 3.83 9.14
CA ILE A 61 -8.04 4.10 7.72
C ILE A 61 -8.42 5.57 7.51
N ASP A 62 -9.23 6.13 8.39
CA ASP A 62 -9.65 7.53 8.30
C ASP A 62 -8.48 8.47 8.57
N VAL A 63 -7.65 8.17 9.57
CA VAL A 63 -6.40 8.91 9.84
C VAL A 63 -5.46 8.82 8.64
N PHE A 64 -5.25 7.62 8.07
CA PHE A 64 -4.41 7.46 6.88
C PHE A 64 -4.91 8.31 5.70
N LYS A 65 -6.22 8.23 5.38
CA LYS A 65 -6.84 9.04 4.32
C LYS A 65 -6.69 10.54 4.57
N ALA A 66 -6.83 10.98 5.82
CA ALA A 66 -6.64 12.38 6.18
C ALA A 66 -5.19 12.81 5.93
N VAL A 67 -4.20 12.01 6.34
CA VAL A 67 -2.78 12.31 6.10
C VAL A 67 -2.48 12.36 4.60
N VAL A 68 -2.96 11.38 3.82
CA VAL A 68 -2.73 11.35 2.36
C VAL A 68 -3.23 12.63 1.68
N LYS A 69 -4.38 13.18 2.11
CA LYS A 69 -4.92 14.45 1.58
C LYS A 69 -4.03 15.66 1.87
N HIS A 70 -3.18 15.61 2.90
CA HIS A 70 -2.29 16.70 3.28
C HIS A 70 -0.87 16.53 2.71
N LEU A 71 -0.57 15.43 2.02
CA LEU A 71 0.74 15.21 1.41
C LEU A 71 0.94 16.18 0.23
N ARG A 72 2.17 16.69 0.10
CA ARG A 72 2.57 17.58 -1.01
C ARG A 72 2.79 16.84 -2.33
N TYR A 73 2.49 15.55 -2.39
CA TYR A 73 2.65 14.68 -3.53
C TYR A 73 1.48 13.69 -3.59
N GLN A 74 1.21 13.19 -4.79
CA GLN A 74 0.21 12.14 -4.99
C GLN A 74 0.76 10.81 -4.48
N LEU A 75 -0.04 10.13 -3.66
CA LEU A 75 0.25 8.79 -3.19
C LEU A 75 -0.90 7.87 -3.61
N PRO A 76 -0.84 7.28 -4.81
CA PRO A 76 -1.76 6.23 -5.20
C PRO A 76 -1.63 5.05 -4.23
N TYR A 77 -2.73 4.55 -3.69
CA TYR A 77 -2.74 3.42 -2.76
C TYR A 77 -3.92 2.48 -2.99
N GLU A 78 -3.73 1.22 -2.62
CA GLU A 78 -4.74 0.17 -2.69
C GLU A 78 -4.81 -0.56 -1.34
N LEU A 79 -6.01 -0.68 -0.77
CA LEU A 79 -6.24 -1.45 0.45
C LEU A 79 -6.63 -2.87 0.04
N VAL A 80 -5.80 -3.85 0.41
CA VAL A 80 -6.00 -5.25 0.02
C VAL A 80 -6.36 -6.09 1.24
N PRO A 81 -7.59 -6.63 1.32
CA PRO A 81 -7.95 -7.55 2.38
C PRO A 81 -7.07 -8.79 2.37
N PHE A 82 -6.60 -9.18 3.55
CA PHE A 82 -5.81 -10.38 3.78
C PHE A 82 -6.57 -11.35 4.67
N ILE A 83 -6.71 -12.60 4.22
CA ILE A 83 -7.36 -13.68 4.95
C ILE A 83 -6.28 -14.66 5.39
N GLY A 84 -5.90 -14.59 6.66
CA GLY A 84 -4.87 -15.43 7.25
C GLY A 84 -4.50 -14.93 8.64
N THR A 85 -3.42 -15.47 9.18
CA THR A 85 -2.80 -15.03 10.42
C THR A 85 -2.01 -13.74 10.22
N TYR A 86 -1.67 -13.06 11.32
CA TYR A 86 -0.84 -11.86 11.24
C TYR A 86 0.57 -12.19 10.76
N ASP A 87 1.13 -13.32 11.16
CA ASP A 87 2.48 -13.75 10.77
C ASP A 87 2.57 -14.02 9.26
N GLU A 88 1.58 -14.71 8.69
CA GLU A 88 1.48 -14.91 7.24
C GLU A 88 1.36 -13.56 6.50
N MET A 89 0.58 -12.62 7.03
CA MET A 89 0.46 -11.28 6.43
C MET A 89 1.81 -10.54 6.42
N VAL A 90 2.56 -10.62 7.51
CA VAL A 90 3.89 -10.00 7.62
C VAL A 90 4.88 -10.66 6.67
N GLU A 91 4.83 -11.99 6.54
CA GLU A 91 5.66 -12.73 5.60
C GLU A 91 5.36 -12.33 4.14
N GLU A 92 4.09 -12.18 3.76
CA GLU A 92 3.70 -11.74 2.42
C GLU A 92 4.18 -10.32 2.10
N VAL A 93 4.13 -9.40 3.08
CA VAL A 93 4.70 -8.05 2.95
C VAL A 93 6.22 -8.13 2.73
N TYR A 94 6.92 -8.98 3.48
CA TYR A 94 8.36 -9.19 3.33
C TYR A 94 8.72 -9.72 1.95
N ARG A 95 7.99 -10.73 1.47
CA ARG A 95 8.23 -11.36 0.16
C ARG A 95 7.88 -10.44 -1.02
N LYS A 96 7.21 -9.30 -0.78
CA LYS A 96 6.67 -8.39 -1.81
C LYS A 96 5.82 -9.15 -2.84
N VAL A 97 5.19 -10.25 -2.44
CA VAL A 97 4.32 -11.02 -3.33
C VAL A 97 3.15 -10.10 -3.67
N ARG A 98 2.86 -9.94 -4.96
CA ARG A 98 1.67 -9.21 -5.38
C ARG A 98 0.50 -9.90 -4.69
N PHE A 99 -0.21 -9.20 -3.82
CA PHE A 99 -1.48 -9.67 -3.26
C PHE A 99 -2.45 -9.91 -4.42
N LEU A 100 -2.34 -11.09 -5.02
CA LEU A 100 -3.31 -11.61 -5.97
C LEU A 100 -4.48 -12.04 -5.10
N LEU A 101 -5.69 -11.64 -5.52
CA LEU A 101 -6.92 -12.18 -4.95
C LEU A 101 -6.77 -13.69 -4.78
N PRO A 102 -7.25 -14.29 -3.68
CA PRO A 102 -7.24 -15.74 -3.57
C PRO A 102 -7.90 -16.29 -4.83
N PRO A 103 -7.30 -17.28 -5.51
CA PRO A 103 -7.97 -17.93 -6.62
C PRO A 103 -9.34 -18.34 -6.12
N VAL A 104 -10.39 -17.97 -6.87
CA VAL A 104 -11.72 -18.54 -6.66
C VAL A 104 -11.50 -20.03 -6.51
N ALA A 105 -11.75 -20.54 -5.31
CA ALA A 105 -11.75 -21.97 -5.10
C ALA A 105 -12.82 -22.48 -6.05
N ASN A 106 -12.39 -23.10 -7.15
CA ASN A 106 -13.26 -23.94 -7.96
C ASN A 106 -13.59 -25.17 -7.09
N SER A 107 -14.43 -24.97 -6.09
CA SER A 107 -15.24 -26.01 -5.52
C SER A 107 -16.35 -26.26 -6.53
N ASN A 108 -16.18 -27.31 -7.33
CA ASN A 108 -17.14 -28.41 -7.47
C ASN A 108 -17.11 -29.01 -8.89
N ILE A 109 -16.80 -30.31 -8.89
CA ILE A 109 -17.45 -31.40 -9.65
C ILE A 109 -17.29 -31.35 -11.17
#